data_AF-A0A1V5PWR7-F1
#
_entry.id   AF-A0A1V5PWR7-F1
#
_cell.length_a   1.000
_cell.length_b   1.000
_cell.length_c   1.000
_cell.angle_alpha   90.00
_cell.angle_beta   90.00
_cell.angle_gamma   90.00
#
_symmetry.space_group_name_H-M   'P 1'
#
loop_
_entity.id
_entity.type
_entity.pdbx_description
1 polymer ?
#
loop_
_entity_poly.entity_id
_entity_poly.type
_entity_poly.pdbx_seq_one_letter_code
_entity_poly.pdbx_strand_id
1 'polypeptide(L)'
;MDAKATDTADADTDQELYIETDEDTLESVIHDGDKEIPVEIATGVYGPYIKKYDVDGDGEDEYVIAECEGTGTGMSIYGLCIVEIDNGSTVLTTYDGQYFTDILYDRIETSYDKASHEVTVTAKNEKGNESFSVKLEREEDLYEVYFGDIIRIRLEDDGIYLSAPTGYIFEEGTAPDYEQAVEVSGPITVDKDSNITVGDFSLADDDGDKTP
;
A
#
# COMPACT_ATOMS: atom_id res chain seq x y z
N MET A 1 -2.40 56.84 -30.53
CA MET A 1 -3.75 56.31 -30.29
C MET A 1 -3.56 54.91 -29.79
N ASP A 2 -3.96 54.72 -28.54
CA ASP A 2 -3.80 53.56 -27.69
C ASP A 2 -4.42 52.28 -28.25
N ALA A 3 -3.80 51.14 -27.93
CA ALA A 3 -4.48 50.05 -27.25
C ALA A 3 -3.45 49.12 -26.60
N LYS A 4 -3.44 49.14 -25.26
CA LYS A 4 -2.92 48.13 -24.36
C LYS A 4 -3.92 46.95 -24.35
N ALA A 5 -3.46 45.71 -24.45
CA ALA A 5 -4.18 44.52 -24.01
C ALA A 5 -3.12 43.44 -23.76
N THR A 6 -2.58 43.40 -22.53
CA THR A 6 -2.94 42.41 -21.48
C THR A 6 -2.40 41.04 -21.82
N ASP A 7 -1.12 40.89 -21.47
CA ASP A 7 -0.49 39.62 -21.13
C ASP A 7 -1.14 39.16 -19.81
N THR A 8 -2.23 38.39 -19.91
CA THR A 8 -2.71 37.59 -18.78
C THR A 8 -1.87 36.33 -18.79
N ALA A 9 -0.88 36.32 -17.90
CA ALA A 9 -0.24 35.10 -17.45
C ALA A 9 -1.33 34.09 -17.08
N ASP A 10 -1.32 32.92 -17.73
CA ASP A 10 -1.92 31.73 -17.18
C ASP A 10 -1.24 31.49 -15.83
N ALA A 11 -1.95 31.81 -14.77
CA ALA A 11 -1.62 31.35 -13.43
C ALA A 11 -2.03 29.87 -13.38
N ASP A 12 -1.15 29.03 -13.91
CA ASP A 12 -1.14 27.61 -13.59
C ASP A 12 -0.59 27.50 -12.16
N THR A 13 -1.44 27.83 -11.19
CA THR A 13 -1.19 27.47 -9.80
C THR A 13 -1.57 26.00 -9.69
N ASP A 14 -0.58 25.12 -9.85
CA ASP A 14 -0.62 23.75 -9.34
C ASP A 14 -1.11 23.84 -7.88
N GLN A 15 -2.40 23.57 -7.69
CA GLN A 15 -2.96 23.39 -6.36
C GLN A 15 -2.51 22.01 -5.91
N GLU A 16 -1.37 21.95 -5.22
CA GLU A 16 -0.76 20.71 -4.75
C GLU A 16 -1.73 19.99 -3.80
N LEU A 17 -2.04 18.72 -4.10
CA LEU A 17 -2.76 17.82 -3.21
C LEU A 17 -1.76 17.25 -2.19
N TYR A 18 -1.99 17.48 -0.89
CA TYR A 18 -1.13 16.94 0.17
C TYR A 18 -1.89 16.77 1.48
N ILE A 19 -1.25 16.07 2.43
CA ILE A 19 -1.73 15.93 3.81
C ILE A 19 -0.80 16.73 4.72
N GLU A 20 -1.38 17.56 5.58
CA GLU A 20 -0.70 18.21 6.70
C GLU A 20 -1.14 17.54 8.00
N THR A 21 -0.19 17.32 8.91
CA THR A 21 -0.48 16.78 10.25
C THR A 21 0.10 17.71 11.30
N ASP A 22 -0.74 18.13 12.25
CA ASP A 22 -0.30 18.86 13.41
C ASP A 22 0.43 17.90 14.37
N GLU A 23 1.72 18.14 14.65
CA GLU A 23 2.53 17.25 15.50
C GLU A 23 2.12 17.28 16.99
N ASP A 24 1.44 18.34 17.45
CA ASP A 24 0.99 18.49 18.83
C ASP A 24 -0.36 17.80 19.06
N THR A 25 -1.28 17.87 18.09
CA THR A 25 -2.63 17.29 18.20
C THR A 25 -2.79 15.95 17.50
N LEU A 26 -1.89 15.64 16.56
CA LEU A 26 -1.96 14.51 15.62
C LEU A 26 -3.19 14.56 14.69
N GLU A 27 -3.85 15.71 14.60
CA GLU A 27 -4.95 15.93 13.66
C GLU A 27 -4.38 16.12 12.25
N SER A 28 -4.98 15.44 11.26
CA SER A 28 -4.55 15.53 9.86
C SER A 28 -5.60 16.22 8.99
N VAL A 29 -5.14 16.94 7.99
CA VAL A 29 -5.98 17.68 7.04
C VAL A 29 -5.48 17.41 5.62
N ILE A 30 -6.40 17.03 4.75
CA ILE A 30 -6.17 17.00 3.31
C ILE A 30 -6.32 18.43 2.77
N HIS A 31 -5.31 18.88 2.04
CA HIS A 31 -5.35 20.12 1.28
C HIS A 31 -5.52 19.80 -0.20
N ASP A 32 -6.62 20.29 -0.80
CA ASP A 32 -6.92 20.18 -2.24
C ASP A 32 -7.32 21.56 -2.76
N GLY A 33 -6.30 22.35 -3.10
CA GLY A 33 -6.47 23.76 -3.43
C GLY A 33 -6.97 24.58 -2.25
N ASP A 34 -8.15 25.19 -2.39
CA ASP A 34 -8.79 25.95 -1.32
C ASP A 34 -9.63 25.07 -0.37
N LYS A 35 -9.70 23.76 -0.62
CA LYS A 35 -10.44 22.82 0.22
C LYS A 35 -9.53 22.28 1.31
N GLU A 36 -10.06 22.27 2.53
CA GLU A 36 -9.46 21.63 3.70
C GLU A 36 -10.44 20.58 4.23
N ILE A 37 -9.99 19.31 4.29
CA ILE A 37 -10.81 18.18 4.72
C ILE A 37 -10.12 17.51 5.91
N PRO A 38 -10.65 17.67 7.13
CA PRO A 38 -10.11 16.97 8.30
C PRO A 38 -10.26 15.46 8.17
N VAL A 39 -9.21 14.72 8.52
CA VAL A 39 -9.18 13.25 8.49
C VAL A 39 -8.44 12.69 9.69
N GLU A 40 -8.85 11.51 10.14
CA GLU A 40 -8.22 10.77 11.24
C GLU A 40 -7.48 9.57 10.66
N ILE A 41 -6.17 9.71 10.46
CA ILE A 41 -5.31 8.71 9.80
C ILE A 41 -3.97 8.58 10.54
N ALA A 42 -3.28 7.46 10.32
CA ALA A 42 -1.91 7.28 10.74
C ALA A 42 -0.92 7.92 9.73
N THR A 43 0.03 8.70 10.24
CA THR A 43 0.98 9.43 9.38
C THR A 43 2.39 8.87 9.43
N GLY A 44 2.74 8.20 10.53
CA GLY A 44 4.02 7.53 10.72
C GLY A 44 5.25 8.42 10.45
N VAL A 45 6.42 7.79 10.32
CA VAL A 45 7.68 8.51 10.03
C VAL A 45 7.89 8.67 8.52
N TYR A 46 7.35 7.75 7.73
CA TYR A 46 7.49 7.76 6.27
C TYR A 46 6.40 8.56 5.55
N GLY A 47 5.45 9.10 6.32
CA GLY A 47 4.36 9.93 5.82
C GLY A 47 3.25 9.09 5.18
N PRO A 48 2.02 9.61 5.17
CA PRO A 48 0.98 9.08 4.30
C PRO A 48 1.22 9.54 2.86
N TYR A 49 0.76 8.74 1.90
CA TYR A 49 0.67 9.15 0.50
C TYR A 49 -0.79 9.37 0.14
N ILE A 50 -1.05 10.36 -0.70
CA ILE A 50 -2.41 10.70 -1.12
C ILE A 50 -2.48 10.88 -2.63
N LYS A 51 -3.58 10.40 -3.21
CA LYS A 51 -3.94 10.69 -4.60
C LYS A 51 -5.45 10.69 -4.76
N LYS A 52 -5.92 11.31 -5.83
CA LYS A 52 -7.34 11.36 -6.20
C LYS A 52 -7.61 10.45 -7.38
N TYR A 53 -8.69 9.68 -7.28
CA TYR A 53 -9.17 8.79 -8.32
C TYR A 53 -10.67 8.60 -8.19
N ASP A 54 -11.35 8.48 -9.31
CA ASP A 54 -12.64 7.79 -9.44
C ASP A 54 -12.41 6.28 -9.24
N VAL A 55 -12.40 5.82 -7.97
CA VAL A 55 -12.03 4.44 -7.63
C VAL A 55 -13.17 3.44 -7.84
N ASP A 56 -14.42 3.93 -7.77
CA ASP A 56 -15.62 3.11 -7.87
C ASP A 56 -16.31 3.19 -9.26
N GLY A 57 -15.87 4.13 -10.11
CA GLY A 57 -16.35 4.32 -11.47
C GLY A 57 -17.64 5.12 -11.58
N ASP A 58 -18.02 5.89 -10.56
CA ASP A 58 -19.22 6.73 -10.55
C ASP A 58 -19.03 8.09 -11.25
N GLY A 59 -17.78 8.48 -11.49
CA GLY A 59 -17.39 9.70 -12.20
C GLY A 59 -17.01 10.89 -11.31
N GLU A 60 -17.04 10.73 -9.99
CA GLU A 60 -16.46 11.66 -9.03
C GLU A 60 -15.13 11.09 -8.48
N ASP A 61 -14.20 11.96 -8.05
CA ASP A 61 -12.93 11.50 -7.49
C ASP A 61 -13.01 11.38 -5.96
N GLU A 62 -12.59 10.24 -5.43
CA GLU A 62 -12.31 10.02 -4.00
C GLU A 62 -10.86 10.41 -3.67
N TYR A 63 -10.59 10.75 -2.40
CA TYR A 63 -9.22 10.81 -1.91
C TYR A 63 -8.81 9.45 -1.37
N VAL A 64 -7.74 8.91 -1.93
CA VAL A 64 -7.16 7.63 -1.56
C VAL A 64 -5.86 7.87 -0.83
N ILE A 65 -5.74 7.31 0.37
CA ILE A 65 -4.61 7.55 1.27
C ILE A 65 -3.97 6.20 1.60
N ALA A 66 -2.67 6.09 1.38
CA ALA A 66 -1.86 5.04 1.99
C ALA A 66 -1.36 5.58 3.34
N GLU A 67 -1.99 5.18 4.44
CA GLU A 67 -1.66 5.67 5.79
C GLU A 67 -0.51 4.87 6.40
N CYS A 68 0.45 5.53 7.05
CA CYS A 68 1.63 4.87 7.61
C CYS A 68 1.40 4.52 9.09
N GLU A 69 1.06 3.27 9.37
CA GLU A 69 0.72 2.78 10.72
C GLU A 69 1.95 2.33 11.52
N GLY A 70 2.98 1.82 10.83
CA GLY A 70 4.19 1.27 11.43
C GLY A 70 5.40 2.20 11.33
N THR A 71 6.14 2.37 12.43
CA THR A 71 7.34 3.23 12.46
C THR A 71 8.50 2.57 13.22
N GLY A 72 9.33 1.74 12.58
CA GLY A 72 10.58 1.28 13.24
C GLY A 72 11.39 0.19 12.56
N THR A 73 12.71 0.41 12.49
CA THR A 73 13.84 -0.49 12.10
C THR A 73 13.51 -1.70 11.21
N GLY A 74 12.81 -1.49 10.11
CA GLY A 74 12.51 -2.53 9.11
C GLY A 74 11.04 -2.81 8.86
N MET A 75 10.12 -2.21 9.63
CA MET A 75 8.67 -2.31 9.41
C MET A 75 8.11 -1.09 8.69
N SER A 76 7.50 -1.31 7.52
CA SER A 76 6.76 -0.32 6.74
C SER A 76 5.38 -0.91 6.51
N ILE A 77 4.47 -0.63 7.45
CA ILE A 77 3.10 -1.17 7.42
C ILE A 77 2.18 -0.01 7.05
N TYR A 78 1.55 -0.15 5.90
CA TYR A 78 0.58 0.78 5.37
C TYR A 78 -0.83 0.22 5.44
N GLY A 79 -1.76 1.07 5.89
CA GLY A 79 -3.20 0.90 5.70
C GLY A 79 -3.67 1.65 4.45
N LEU A 80 -4.93 1.46 4.09
CA LEU A 80 -5.62 2.16 3.01
C LEU A 80 -6.83 2.90 3.59
N CYS A 81 -6.90 4.21 3.37
CA CYS A 81 -8.08 5.01 3.64
C CYS A 81 -8.71 5.52 2.34
N ILE A 82 -10.03 5.52 2.30
CA ILE A 82 -10.82 6.11 1.21
C ILE A 82 -11.68 7.20 1.84
N VAL A 83 -11.58 8.41 1.29
CA VAL A 83 -12.33 9.58 1.73
C VAL A 83 -13.28 10.01 0.63
N GLU A 84 -14.57 9.85 0.92
CA GLU A 84 -15.66 10.20 0.02
C GLU A 84 -16.37 11.45 0.54
N ILE A 85 -16.80 12.34 -0.37
CA ILE A 85 -17.53 13.56 -0.04
C ILE A 85 -18.99 13.43 -0.50
N ASP A 86 -19.84 12.84 0.35
CA ASP A 86 -21.27 12.71 0.08
C ASP A 86 -22.04 13.94 0.60
N ASN A 87 -22.60 14.72 -0.31
CA ASN A 87 -23.45 15.88 -0.01
C ASN A 87 -22.80 16.90 0.97
N GLY A 88 -21.47 17.05 0.90
CA GLY A 88 -20.68 17.93 1.76
C GLY A 88 -20.35 17.35 3.14
N SER A 89 -20.68 16.08 3.39
CA SER A 89 -20.19 15.30 4.51
C SER A 89 -19.01 14.44 4.08
N THR A 90 -17.97 14.41 4.90
CA THR A 90 -16.85 13.50 4.70
C THR A 90 -17.18 12.12 5.28
N VAL A 91 -16.96 11.08 4.50
CA VAL A 91 -17.02 9.68 4.93
C VAL A 91 -15.61 9.10 4.80
N LEU A 92 -15.09 8.55 5.89
CA LEU A 92 -13.78 7.92 5.95
C LEU A 92 -13.96 6.42 6.16
N THR A 93 -13.47 5.62 5.21
CA THR A 93 -13.39 4.16 5.30
C THR A 93 -11.93 3.76 5.41
N THR A 94 -11.59 2.89 6.38
CA THR A 94 -10.20 2.49 6.65
C THR A 94 -10.03 0.98 6.62
N TYR A 95 -8.87 0.55 6.12
CA TYR A 95 -8.39 -0.82 6.09
C TYR A 95 -6.96 -0.84 6.63
N ASP A 96 -6.77 -1.41 7.81
CA ASP A 96 -5.48 -1.41 8.48
C ASP A 96 -4.50 -2.44 7.89
N GLY A 97 -3.23 -2.35 8.28
CA GLY A 97 -2.21 -3.30 7.85
C GLY A 97 -2.51 -4.75 8.26
N GLN A 98 -3.24 -4.95 9.36
CA GLN A 98 -3.65 -6.29 9.80
C GLN A 98 -4.68 -6.90 8.83
N TYR A 99 -5.64 -6.11 8.35
CA TYR A 99 -6.62 -6.51 7.34
C TYR A 99 -5.93 -7.08 6.10
N PHE A 100 -4.90 -6.40 5.60
CA PHE A 100 -4.12 -6.86 4.45
C PHE A 100 -3.26 -8.08 4.77
N THR A 101 -2.68 -8.13 5.97
CA THR A 101 -1.91 -9.28 6.44
C THR A 101 -2.77 -10.55 6.49
N ASP A 102 -4.01 -10.44 6.97
CA ASP A 102 -4.95 -11.56 7.01
C ASP A 102 -5.29 -12.07 5.60
N ILE A 103 -5.49 -11.16 4.63
CA ILE A 103 -5.70 -11.54 3.22
C ILE A 103 -4.50 -12.32 2.67
N LEU A 104 -3.28 -11.90 2.98
CA LEU A 104 -2.05 -12.59 2.53
C LEU A 104 -1.98 -13.99 3.12
N TYR A 105 -2.19 -14.17 4.42
CA TYR A 105 -2.18 -15.50 5.05
C TYR A 105 -3.30 -16.41 4.54
N ASP A 106 -4.46 -15.85 4.21
CA ASP A 106 -5.57 -16.62 3.65
C ASP A 106 -5.32 -17.06 2.21
N ARG A 107 -4.55 -16.31 1.42
CA ARG A 107 -4.43 -16.51 -0.03
C ARG A 107 -3.05 -16.98 -0.49
N ILE A 108 -2.03 -16.87 0.34
CA ILE A 108 -0.68 -17.36 0.04
C ILE A 108 -0.41 -18.64 0.82
N GLU A 109 0.10 -19.65 0.11
CA GLU A 109 0.56 -20.90 0.69
C GLU A 109 2.08 -21.02 0.48
N THR A 110 2.80 -21.47 1.49
CA THR A 110 4.25 -21.64 1.44
C THR A 110 4.67 -23.05 1.79
N SER A 111 5.66 -23.58 1.09
CA SER A 111 6.29 -24.85 1.42
C SER A 111 7.81 -24.74 1.38
N TYR A 112 8.50 -25.50 2.24
CA TYR A 112 9.95 -25.51 2.31
C TYR A 112 10.50 -26.94 2.18
N ASP A 113 11.40 -27.15 1.22
CA ASP A 113 12.16 -28.39 1.05
C ASP A 113 13.56 -28.26 1.67
N LYS A 114 13.71 -28.87 2.85
CA LYS A 114 14.98 -28.94 3.58
C LYS A 114 16.12 -29.57 2.77
N ALA A 115 15.86 -30.50 1.86
CA ALA A 115 16.93 -31.17 1.13
C ALA A 115 17.56 -30.28 0.05
N SER A 116 16.76 -29.41 -0.56
CA SER A 116 17.18 -28.51 -1.63
C SER A 116 17.42 -27.07 -1.15
N HIS A 117 17.00 -26.75 0.08
CA HIS A 117 16.92 -25.40 0.65
C HIS A 117 16.04 -24.46 -0.19
N GLU A 118 14.93 -24.97 -0.71
CA GLU A 118 14.03 -24.23 -1.60
C GLU A 118 12.70 -23.93 -0.92
N VAL A 119 12.28 -22.67 -0.98
CA VAL A 119 10.96 -22.21 -0.58
C VAL A 119 10.12 -22.02 -1.84
N THR A 120 8.92 -22.59 -1.84
CA THR A 120 7.90 -22.33 -2.85
C THR A 120 6.80 -21.50 -2.23
N VAL A 121 6.52 -20.35 -2.84
CA VAL A 121 5.41 -19.44 -2.51
C VAL A 121 4.34 -19.64 -3.58
N THR A 122 3.09 -19.85 -3.18
CA THR A 122 1.95 -20.10 -4.08
C THR A 122 0.80 -19.17 -3.77
N ALA A 123 0.42 -18.34 -4.74
CA ALA A 123 -0.78 -17.52 -4.69
C ALA A 123 -2.01 -18.32 -5.14
N LYS A 124 -3.03 -18.38 -4.29
CA LYS A 124 -4.34 -18.97 -4.59
C LYS A 124 -5.22 -17.94 -5.28
N ASN A 125 -5.09 -17.88 -6.60
CA ASN A 125 -5.77 -16.93 -7.47
C ASN A 125 -7.04 -17.54 -8.07
N GLU A 126 -8.00 -16.68 -8.43
CA GLU A 126 -9.26 -17.11 -9.03
C GLU A 126 -9.05 -17.69 -10.43
N LYS A 127 -8.11 -17.10 -11.19
CA LYS A 127 -7.74 -17.56 -12.54
C LYS A 127 -6.81 -18.76 -12.56
N GLY A 128 -6.44 -19.27 -11.38
CA GLY A 128 -5.56 -20.42 -11.19
C GLY A 128 -4.28 -20.03 -10.45
N ASN A 129 -3.77 -20.97 -9.66
CA ASN A 129 -2.64 -20.70 -8.78
C ASN A 129 -1.37 -20.30 -9.55
N GLU A 130 -0.63 -19.36 -8.97
CA GLU A 130 0.70 -18.97 -9.41
C GLU A 130 1.71 -19.39 -8.35
N SER A 131 2.86 -19.93 -8.75
CA SER A 131 3.91 -20.35 -7.82
C SER A 131 5.27 -19.80 -8.24
N PHE A 132 6.04 -19.34 -7.26
CA PHE A 132 7.41 -18.90 -7.41
C PHE A 132 8.28 -19.66 -6.41
N SER A 133 9.48 -20.06 -6.81
CA SER A 133 10.40 -20.79 -5.92
C SER A 133 11.75 -20.11 -5.86
N VAL A 134 12.28 -20.00 -4.65
CA VAL A 134 13.57 -19.39 -4.37
C VAL A 134 14.41 -20.34 -3.53
N LYS A 135 15.69 -20.44 -3.88
CA LYS A 135 16.65 -21.24 -3.14
C LYS A 135 17.36 -20.36 -2.13
N LEU A 136 17.16 -20.63 -0.84
CA LEU A 136 17.79 -19.89 0.24
C LEU A 136 19.30 -20.18 0.26
N GLU A 137 20.11 -19.13 0.31
CA GLU A 137 21.57 -19.22 0.39
C GLU A 137 22.06 -19.51 1.82
N ARG A 138 21.23 -19.23 2.83
CA ARG A 138 21.56 -19.54 4.23
C ARG A 138 21.62 -21.06 4.46
N GLU A 139 22.65 -21.47 5.20
CA GLU A 139 22.86 -22.88 5.58
C GLU A 139 21.87 -23.36 6.65
N GLU A 140 21.23 -22.42 7.36
CA GLU A 140 20.28 -22.69 8.42
C GLU A 140 18.92 -23.11 7.85
N ASP A 141 18.24 -24.04 8.52
CA ASP A 141 16.91 -24.46 8.12
C ASP A 141 15.89 -23.34 8.37
N LEU A 142 14.95 -23.19 7.44
CA LEU A 142 13.82 -22.29 7.61
C LEU A 142 12.86 -22.85 8.68
N TYR A 143 12.45 -21.98 9.60
CA TYR A 143 11.43 -22.25 10.60
C TYR A 143 10.04 -21.83 10.11
N GLU A 144 9.90 -20.61 9.57
CA GLU A 144 8.62 -20.03 9.20
C GLU A 144 8.77 -18.98 8.07
N VAL A 145 7.75 -18.88 7.21
CA VAL A 145 7.56 -17.73 6.31
C VAL A 145 6.52 -16.80 6.92
N TYR A 146 6.82 -15.51 6.97
CA TYR A 146 6.06 -14.51 7.69
C TYR A 146 5.64 -13.35 6.77
N PHE A 147 4.42 -12.87 6.97
CA PHE A 147 3.88 -11.61 6.44
C PHE A 147 3.45 -10.72 7.61
N GLY A 148 3.57 -9.40 7.45
CA GLY A 148 3.02 -8.42 8.41
C GLY A 148 3.99 -7.37 8.92
N ASP A 149 5.29 -7.55 8.71
CA ASP A 149 6.28 -6.51 9.03
C ASP A 149 6.35 -5.45 7.92
N ILE A 150 6.11 -5.85 6.67
CA ILE A 150 6.12 -4.96 5.51
C ILE A 150 4.84 -5.20 4.74
N ILE A 151 3.99 -4.16 4.71
CA ILE A 151 2.75 -4.09 3.95
C ILE A 151 2.77 -2.74 3.23
N ARG A 152 2.72 -2.77 1.91
CA ARG A 152 2.76 -1.57 1.06
C ARG A 152 1.44 -1.39 0.35
N ILE A 153 1.00 -0.14 0.28
CA ILE A 153 -0.13 0.29 -0.53
C ILE A 153 0.42 1.30 -1.54
N ARG A 154 0.52 0.90 -2.80
CA ARG A 154 1.00 1.76 -3.89
C ARG A 154 -0.16 2.44 -4.58
N LEU A 155 -0.05 3.76 -4.74
CA LEU A 155 -1.01 4.61 -5.42
C LEU A 155 -0.45 5.00 -6.80
N GLU A 156 -0.71 4.19 -7.81
CA GLU A 156 -0.16 4.35 -9.17
C GLU A 156 -1.16 5.04 -10.10
N ASP A 157 -0.78 5.44 -11.31
CA ASP A 157 -1.69 6.11 -12.27
C ASP A 157 -2.81 5.18 -12.77
N ASP A 158 -2.59 3.88 -12.76
CA ASP A 158 -3.51 2.88 -13.27
C ASP A 158 -4.26 2.10 -12.20
N GLY A 159 -4.04 2.41 -10.91
CA GLY A 159 -4.80 1.82 -9.81
C GLY A 159 -4.09 1.84 -8.46
N ILE A 160 -4.69 1.10 -7.52
CA ILE A 160 -4.21 0.88 -6.16
C ILE A 160 -3.68 -0.55 -6.08
N TYR A 161 -2.54 -0.76 -5.43
CA TYR A 161 -1.94 -2.09 -5.32
C TYR A 161 -1.52 -2.41 -3.89
N LEU A 162 -1.86 -3.60 -3.44
CA LEU A 162 -1.25 -4.23 -2.27
C LEU A 162 0.08 -4.85 -2.70
N SER A 163 1.10 -4.70 -1.87
CA SER A 163 2.33 -5.49 -2.01
C SER A 163 2.99 -5.80 -0.68
N ALA A 164 3.60 -6.98 -0.58
CA ALA A 164 4.31 -7.43 0.61
C ALA A 164 5.37 -8.48 0.24
N PRO A 165 6.60 -8.35 0.77
CA PRO A 165 7.61 -9.38 0.61
C PRO A 165 7.41 -10.49 1.63
N THR A 166 7.79 -11.71 1.27
CA THR A 166 7.92 -12.79 2.27
C THR A 166 9.10 -12.52 3.19
N GLY A 167 8.87 -12.57 4.51
CA GLY A 167 9.94 -12.65 5.50
C GLY A 167 10.28 -14.09 5.85
N TYR A 168 11.56 -14.41 6.00
CA TYR A 168 12.05 -15.76 6.32
C TYR A 168 12.65 -15.81 7.72
N ILE A 169 12.02 -16.57 8.61
CA ILE A 169 12.53 -16.81 9.96
C ILE A 169 13.23 -18.17 9.96
N PHE A 170 14.50 -18.19 10.33
CA PHE A 170 15.32 -19.40 10.42
C PHE A 170 15.36 -19.95 11.87
N GLU A 171 15.68 -21.23 12.08
CA GLU A 171 15.55 -21.94 13.39
C GLU A 171 16.30 -21.30 14.60
N GLU A 172 17.43 -20.64 14.36
CA GLU A 172 18.25 -19.86 15.29
C GLU A 172 18.01 -18.34 15.20
N GLY A 173 17.22 -17.89 14.21
CA GLY A 173 16.82 -16.50 14.01
C GLY A 173 15.67 -16.05 14.92
N THR A 174 15.57 -14.75 15.17
CA THR A 174 14.47 -14.15 15.97
C THR A 174 13.71 -13.05 15.23
N ALA A 175 14.07 -12.78 13.98
CA ALA A 175 13.44 -11.76 13.15
C ALA A 175 13.39 -12.26 11.70
N PRO A 176 12.40 -11.82 10.92
CA PRO A 176 12.35 -12.17 9.50
C PRO A 176 13.54 -11.56 8.75
N ASP A 177 14.13 -12.39 7.89
CA ASP A 177 15.09 -11.99 6.88
C ASP A 177 14.37 -11.77 5.55
N TYR A 178 14.76 -10.74 4.82
CA TYR A 178 14.17 -10.39 3.52
C TYR A 178 15.17 -10.58 2.38
N GLU A 179 16.37 -11.10 2.66
CA GLU A 179 17.26 -11.56 1.60
C GLU A 179 16.58 -12.67 0.80
N GLN A 180 16.51 -12.49 -0.52
CA GLN A 180 15.87 -13.40 -1.47
C GLN A 180 14.36 -13.56 -1.26
N ALA A 181 13.70 -12.55 -0.69
CA ALA A 181 12.26 -12.54 -0.54
C ALA A 181 11.53 -12.66 -1.89
N VAL A 182 10.33 -13.22 -1.84
CA VAL A 182 9.38 -13.19 -2.95
C VAL A 182 8.40 -12.05 -2.68
N GLU A 183 8.34 -11.09 -3.58
CA GLU A 183 7.33 -10.03 -3.54
C GLU A 183 5.99 -10.59 -4.01
N VAL A 184 4.98 -10.44 -3.17
CA VAL A 184 3.57 -10.74 -3.47
C VAL A 184 2.87 -9.43 -3.75
N SER A 185 2.28 -9.26 -4.94
CA SER A 185 1.57 -8.02 -5.28
C SER A 185 0.27 -8.27 -6.02
N GLY A 186 -0.77 -7.50 -5.71
CA GLY A 186 -2.08 -7.65 -6.33
C GLY A 186 -2.85 -6.32 -6.36
N PRO A 187 -3.70 -6.10 -7.37
CA PRO A 187 -4.49 -4.89 -7.48
C PRO A 187 -5.60 -4.86 -6.41
N ILE A 188 -5.92 -3.67 -5.94
CA ILE A 188 -7.08 -3.39 -5.09
C ILE A 188 -8.14 -2.71 -5.94
N THR A 189 -9.36 -3.24 -5.90
CA THR A 189 -10.55 -2.59 -6.48
C THR A 189 -11.46 -2.12 -5.36
N VAL A 190 -12.07 -0.96 -5.54
CA VAL A 190 -13.01 -0.36 -4.59
C VAL A 190 -14.41 -0.37 -5.21
N ASP A 191 -15.44 -0.67 -4.42
CA ASP A 191 -16.82 -0.49 -4.83
C ASP A 191 -17.43 0.81 -4.31
N LYS A 192 -18.62 1.15 -4.80
CA LYS A 192 -19.37 2.38 -4.44
C LYS A 192 -19.76 2.55 -2.97
N ASP A 193 -19.53 1.53 -2.14
CA ASP A 193 -19.75 1.61 -0.70
C ASP A 193 -18.39 1.59 0.02
N SER A 194 -17.32 1.97 -0.68
CA SER A 194 -15.91 1.92 -0.27
C SER A 194 -15.39 0.53 0.12
N ASN A 195 -16.09 -0.57 -0.22
CA ASN A 195 -15.59 -1.91 0.07
C ASN A 195 -14.48 -2.30 -0.90
N ILE A 196 -13.44 -2.93 -0.37
CA ILE A 196 -12.31 -3.37 -1.20
C ILE A 196 -12.32 -4.86 -1.51
N THR A 197 -11.75 -5.20 -2.66
CA THR A 197 -11.36 -6.56 -3.04
C THR A 197 -9.93 -6.54 -3.54
N VAL A 198 -9.10 -7.46 -3.06
CA VAL A 198 -7.76 -7.69 -3.60
C VAL A 198 -7.87 -8.72 -4.73
N GLY A 199 -7.40 -8.38 -5.92
CA GLY A 199 -7.42 -9.25 -7.10
C GLY A 199 -6.42 -10.42 -7.05
N ASP A 200 -6.17 -11.04 -8.19
CA ASP A 200 -5.16 -12.09 -8.33
C ASP A 200 -3.75 -11.53 -8.00
N PHE A 201 -2.97 -12.29 -7.23
CA PHE A 201 -1.59 -11.92 -6.88
C PHE A 201 -0.59 -12.40 -7.93
N SER A 202 0.35 -11.55 -8.29
CA SER A 202 1.59 -11.92 -8.98
C SER A 202 2.72 -12.15 -7.99
N LEU A 203 3.65 -13.04 -8.34
CA LEU A 203 4.83 -13.36 -7.54
C LEU A 203 6.12 -13.02 -8.32
N ALA A 204 7.04 -12.30 -7.68
CA ALA A 204 8.33 -11.95 -8.27
C ALA A 204 9.46 -12.03 -7.24
N ASP A 205 10.70 -12.04 -7.72
CA ASP A 205 11.87 -11.82 -6.86
C ASP A 205 11.80 -10.40 -6.29
N ASP A 206 11.93 -10.24 -4.97
CA ASP A 206 12.05 -8.92 -4.34
C ASP A 206 13.49 -8.44 -4.51
N ASP A 207 13.71 -7.53 -5.47
CA ASP A 207 15.03 -6.93 -5.71
C ASP A 207 15.44 -5.92 -4.63
N GLY A 208 14.63 -5.79 -3.57
CA GLY A 208 14.89 -4.93 -2.44
C GLY A 208 14.63 -3.45 -2.75
N ASP A 209 13.90 -3.15 -3.83
CA ASP A 209 13.51 -1.77 -4.11
C ASP A 209 12.47 -1.33 -3.08
N LYS A 210 12.98 -0.65 -2.05
CA LYS A 210 12.18 -0.01 -0.99
C LYS A 210 11.59 1.31 -1.49
N THR A 211 11.15 1.37 -2.74
CA THR A 211 10.42 2.51 -3.25
C THR A 211 9.01 2.47 -2.64
N PRO A 212 8.61 3.52 -1.90
CA PRO A 212 7.23 3.65 -1.46
C PRO A 212 6.28 3.79 -2.65
#